data_AF-A0A0N7KS49-F1
#
_entry.id   AF-A0A0N7KS49-F1
#
_cell.length_a   1.000
_cell.length_b   1.000
_cell.length_c   1.000
_cell.angle_alpha   90.00
_cell.angle_beta   90.00
_cell.angle_gamma   90.00
#
_symmetry.space_group_name_H-M   'P 1'
#
loop_
_entity.id
_entity.type
_entity.pdbx_description
1 polymer ?
#
loop_
_entity_poly.entity_id
_entity_poly.type
_entity_poly.pdbx_seq_one_letter_code
_entity_poly.pdbx_strand_id
1 'polypeptide(L)' 'MAMKRGATAALWLVAAVAGMLLHADAQTLVYKYYAQKCPAAESIVFDEVQKAWNADRSMPASLLRLHFHDCFVNVS' A
#
# COMPACT_ATOMS: atom_id res chain seq x y z
N MET A 1 35.18 -16.82 31.07
CA MET A 1 34.59 -15.55 30.58
C MET A 1 34.24 -15.55 29.08
N ALA A 2 34.91 -16.31 28.21
CA ALA A 2 34.62 -16.37 26.77
C ALA A 2 33.21 -16.90 26.41
N MET A 3 32.72 -17.93 27.13
CA MET A 3 31.41 -18.54 26.85
C MET A 3 30.22 -17.57 26.96
N LYS A 4 30.24 -16.63 27.92
CA LYS A 4 29.18 -15.63 28.10
C LYS A 4 29.15 -14.61 26.95
N ARG A 5 30.32 -14.23 26.42
CA ARG A 5 30.44 -13.32 25.27
C ARG A 5 29.89 -13.93 23.98
N GLY A 6 30.12 -15.24 23.76
CA GLY A 6 29.57 -15.96 22.61
C GLY A 6 28.04 -16.03 22.64
N ALA A 7 27.46 -16.35 23.80
CA ALA A 7 26.01 -16.38 23.98
C ALA A 7 25.35 -15.00 23.75
N THR A 8 25.95 -13.92 24.25
CA THR A 8 25.44 -12.56 24.00
C THR A 8 25.53 -12.16 22.53
N ALA A 9 26.61 -12.54 21.83
CA ALA A 9 26.76 -12.24 20.40
C ALA A 9 25.73 -13.00 19.54
N ALA A 10 25.48 -14.28 19.86
CA ALA A 10 24.43 -15.05 19.22
C ALA A 10 23.04 -14.44 19.45
N LEU A 11 22.76 -13.95 20.67
CA LEU A 11 21.49 -13.29 20.99
C LEU A 11 21.27 -12.01 20.16
N TRP A 12 22.31 -11.18 20.01
CA TRP A 12 22.26 -9.97 19.18
C TRP A 12 22.08 -10.31 17.70
N LEU A 13 22.73 -11.35 17.19
CA LEU A 13 22.53 -11.83 15.81
C LEU A 13 21.09 -12.30 15.58
N VAL A 14 20.52 -13.08 16.52
CA VAL A 14 19.12 -13.52 16.42
C VAL A 14 18.16 -12.33 16.46
N ALA A 15 18.38 -11.36 17.34
CA ALA A 15 17.55 -10.15 17.41
C ALA A 15 17.64 -9.30 16.12
N ALA A 16 18.84 -9.17 15.54
CA ALA A 16 19.04 -8.44 14.29
C ALA A 16 18.34 -9.13 13.09
N VAL A 17 18.47 -10.46 12.98
CA VAL A 17 17.79 -11.23 11.93
C VAL A 17 16.27 -11.17 12.11
N ALA A 18 15.77 -11.31 13.34
CA ALA A 18 14.35 -11.15 13.63
C ALA A 18 13.84 -9.74 13.27
N GLY A 19 14.60 -8.69 13.59
CA GLY A 19 14.28 -7.31 13.23
C GLY A 19 14.27 -7.05 11.71
N MET A 20 15.15 -7.71 10.94
CA MET A 20 15.13 -7.64 9.47
C MET A 20 13.92 -8.38 8.88
N LEU A 21 13.53 -9.52 9.45
CA LEU A 21 12.33 -10.26 9.02
C LEU A 21 11.02 -9.56 9.42
N LEU A 22 11.07 -8.69 10.44
CA LEU A 22 9.94 -7.88 10.90
C LEU A 22 9.79 -6.56 10.13
N HIS A 23 10.68 -6.21 9.20
CA HIS A 23 10.38 -5.18 8.22
C HIS A 23 9.29 -5.70 7.29
N ALA A 24 8.05 -5.48 7.72
CA ALA A 24 6.87 -5.68 6.93
C ALA A 24 7.04 -4.93 5.61
N ASP A 25 6.79 -5.67 4.53
CA ASP A 25 6.95 -5.27 3.16
C ASP A 25 6.42 -3.84 2.93
N ALA A 26 7.28 -2.99 2.38
CA ALA A 26 6.90 -1.67 1.96
C ALA A 26 5.88 -1.79 0.82
N GLN A 27 4.64 -1.41 1.09
CA GLN A 27 3.64 -1.05 0.07
C GLN A 27 3.21 -2.17 -0.90
N THR A 28 3.03 -3.42 -0.45
CA THR A 28 2.38 -4.41 -1.31
C THR A 28 0.89 -4.10 -1.47
N LEU A 29 0.54 -3.47 -2.58
CA LEU A 29 -0.82 -3.42 -3.09
C LEU A 29 -1.27 -4.85 -3.43
N VAL A 30 -2.47 -5.21 -3.00
CA VAL A 30 -3.06 -6.52 -3.30
C VAL A 30 -4.43 -6.35 -3.94
N TYR A 31 -4.76 -7.24 -4.87
CA TYR A 31 -6.12 -7.30 -5.40
C TYR A 31 -7.13 -7.59 -4.28
N LYS A 32 -8.33 -7.00 -4.40
CA LYS A 32 -9.42 -7.18 -3.43
C LYS A 32 -9.06 -6.75 -2.00
N TYR A 33 -8.17 -5.77 -1.83
CA TYR A 33 -7.79 -5.22 -0.52
C TYR A 33 -9.00 -4.88 0.37
N TYR A 34 -10.08 -4.38 -0.22
CA TYR A 34 -11.30 -4.00 0.50
C TYR A 34 -12.31 -5.13 0.74
N ALA A 35 -12.08 -6.36 0.26
CA ALA A 35 -13.10 -7.40 0.24
C ALA A 35 -13.71 -7.72 1.61
N GLN A 36 -12.95 -7.62 2.70
CA GLN A 36 -13.47 -7.89 4.04
C GLN A 36 -14.04 -6.67 4.76
N LYS A 37 -13.54 -5.47 4.44
CA LYS A 37 -13.91 -4.23 5.17
C LYS A 37 -15.02 -3.47 4.47
N CYS A 38 -14.95 -3.37 3.14
CA CYS A 38 -15.91 -2.69 2.30
C CYS A 38 -16.03 -3.43 0.95
N PRO A 39 -16.76 -4.56 0.91
CA PRO A 39 -16.84 -5.40 -0.29
C PRO A 39 -17.45 -4.69 -1.50
N ALA A 40 -18.27 -3.66 -1.27
CA ALA A 40 -18.90 -2.86 -2.33
C ALA A 40 -18.05 -1.67 -2.80
N ALA A 41 -16.82 -1.49 -2.29
CA ALA A 41 -16.02 -0.29 -2.59
C ALA A 41 -15.82 -0.08 -4.10
N GLU A 42 -15.40 -1.12 -4.82
CA GLU A 42 -15.13 -1.03 -6.27
C GLU A 42 -16.42 -0.76 -7.07
N SER A 43 -17.54 -1.40 -6.71
CA SER A 43 -18.82 -1.18 -7.40
C SER A 43 -19.40 0.22 -7.13
N ILE A 44 -19.29 0.72 -5.90
CA ILE A 44 -19.73 2.07 -5.54
C ILE A 44 -18.95 3.11 -6.35
N VAL A 45 -17.62 2.98 -6.42
CA VAL A 45 -16.77 3.89 -7.21
C VAL A 45 -17.16 3.84 -8.69
N PHE A 46 -17.37 2.64 -9.24
CA PHE A 46 -17.78 2.48 -10.64
C PHE A 46 -19.11 3.18 -10.94
N ASP A 47 -20.13 2.96 -10.09
CA ASP A 47 -21.46 3.54 -10.29
C ASP A 47 -21.44 5.08 -10.23
N GLU A 48 -20.68 5.66 -9.29
CA GLU A 48 -20.56 7.12 -9.19
C GLU A 48 -19.78 7.72 -10.38
N VAL A 49 -18.70 7.06 -10.83
CA VAL A 49 -17.98 7.50 -12.03
C VAL A 49 -18.87 7.39 -13.28
N GLN A 50 -19.70 6.35 -13.38
CA GLN A 50 -20.65 6.20 -14.47
C GLN A 50 -21.73 7.31 -14.46
N LYS A 51 -22.25 7.68 -13.29
CA LYS A 51 -23.17 8.82 -13.15
C LYS A 51 -22.50 10.12 -13.59
N ALA A 52 -21.27 10.37 -13.13
CA ALA A 52 -20.49 11.55 -13.52
C ALA A 52 -20.24 11.58 -15.04
N TRP A 53 -19.92 10.44 -15.64
CA TRP A 53 -19.75 10.32 -17.10
C TRP A 53 -21.04 10.63 -17.86
N ASN A 54 -22.18 10.13 -17.39
CA ASN A 54 -23.48 10.39 -18.02
C ASN A 54 -23.89 11.87 -17.93
N ALA A 55 -23.50 12.57 -16.85
CA ALA A 55 -23.74 13.99 -16.67
C ALA A 55 -22.78 14.88 -17.48
N ASP A 56 -21.49 14.52 -17.51
CA ASP A 56 -20.46 15.21 -18.28
C ASP A 56 -19.47 14.21 -18.88
N ARG A 57 -19.42 14.19 -20.22
CA ARG A 57 -18.57 13.29 -20.99
C ARG A 57 -17.08 13.53 -20.81
N SER A 58 -16.67 14.70 -20.27
CA SER A 58 -15.28 15.03 -19.98
C SER A 58 -14.75 14.38 -18.69
N MET A 59 -15.64 13.96 -17.78
CA MET A 59 -15.28 13.52 -16.42
C MET A 59 -14.26 12.38 -16.36
N PRO A 60 -14.34 11.31 -17.18
CA PRO A 60 -13.32 10.25 -17.14
C PRO A 60 -11.90 10.75 -17.43
N ALA A 61 -11.74 11.67 -18.38
CA ALA A 61 -10.44 12.26 -18.71
C ALA A 61 -9.93 13.14 -17.55
N SER A 62 -10.81 13.93 -16.94
CA SER A 62 -10.49 14.77 -15.79
C SER A 62 -10.04 13.96 -14.58
N LEU A 63 -10.73 12.84 -14.26
CA LEU A 63 -10.35 11.93 -13.18
C LEU A 63 -8.99 11.25 -13.43
N LEU A 64 -8.74 10.80 -14.66
CA LEU A 64 -7.46 10.22 -15.04
C LEU A 64 -6.31 11.24 -14.88
N ARG A 65 -6.53 12.47 -15.33
CA ARG A 65 -5.57 13.57 -15.16
C ARG A 65 -5.32 13.87 -13.69
N LEU A 66 -6.37 13.92 -12.87
CA LEU A 66 -6.24 14.15 -11.43
C LEU A 66 -5.35 13.09 -10.77
N HIS A 67 -5.60 11.81 -11.06
CA HIS A 67 -4.79 10.72 -10.53
C HIS A 67 -3.32 10.82 -10.95
N PHE A 68 -3.05 11.16 -12.22
CA PHE A 68 -1.69 11.40 -12.69
C PHE A 68 -1.03 12.57 -11.96
N HIS A 69 -1.74 13.70 -11.80
CA HIS A 69 -1.23 14.86 -11.08
C HIS A 69 -0.89 14.52 -9.63
N ASP A 70 -1.76 13.81 -8.90
CA ASP A 70 -1.52 13.44 -7.51
C ASP A 70 -0.29 12.55 -7.34
N CYS A 71 -0.13 11.53 -8.20
CA CYS A 71 1.03 10.65 -8.14
C CYS A 71 2.34 11.36 -8.47
N PHE A 72 2.31 12.41 -9.29
CA PHE A 72 3.52 13.08 -9.77
C PHE A 72 3.89 14.37 -9.00
N VAL A 73 3.14 14.76 -7.96
CA VAL A 73 3.45 15.96 -7.17
C VAL A 73 4.64 15.78 -6.22
N ASN A 74 5.01 14.54 -5.86
CA ASN A 74 6.08 14.24 -4.89
C ASN A 74 7.20 13.34 -5.43
N VAL A 75 7.38 13.28 -6.75
CA VAL A 75 8.41 12.43 -7.40
C VAL A 75 9.64 13.22 -7.87
N SER A 76 9.85 14.41 -7.33
CA SER A 76 10.99 15.31 -7.58
C SER A 76 11.71 15.64 -6.29
#